data_AF-A0A972TMG5-F1
#
_entry.id   AF-A0A972TMG5-F1
#
_cell.length_a   1.000
_cell.length_b   1.000
_cell.length_c   1.000
_cell.angle_alpha   90.00
_cell.angle_beta   90.00
_cell.angle_gamma   90.00
#
_symmetry.space_group_name_H-M   'P 1'
#
loop_
_entity.id
_entity.type
_entity.pdbx_description
1 polymer ?
#
loop_
_entity_poly.entity_id
_entity_poly.type
_entity_poly.pdbx_seq_one_letter_code
_entity_poly.pdbx_strand_id
1 'polypeptide(L)'
;MKSIAVTLVMMLIIATPSIILAAVEGSSTGTFTVSNAAPSVSSVALWSTGTSAAASSSMTPQVQYNVKVAVTDNNSLNDLSTVKVYLYYDADGTYNTGSRPASGNTQNCAILNWANSGSWSMDPNASTTWSVVSGSCTQPSLTGSSGTFEFNFIPGKVTTESPGAGEWHIYAVADDGTTTGDNYQEDREVDWYGEISTLSGTTSFGSVVLGCTGSPSGAVSATYIANGAYDEQVKSDASWVGQTSSGTIALNTSGTSPGSAEFSLTADDDATQADSVQVLSAGYTSIDESGTQTSESGDTQANNTMWLWLGSTGIIPEEYQGTINYQIINGS
;
A
#
# COMPACT_ATOMS: atom_id res chain seq x y z
N MET A 1 9.85 -119.69 -63.00
CA MET A 1 11.09 -118.91 -63.15
C MET A 1 10.73 -117.43 -63.22
N LYS A 2 11.45 -116.63 -62.44
CA LYS A 2 11.44 -115.15 -62.35
C LYS A 2 10.38 -114.51 -61.44
N SER A 3 10.93 -113.93 -60.39
CA SER A 3 10.42 -112.95 -59.43
C SER A 3 9.49 -111.90 -60.02
N ILE A 4 8.59 -111.37 -59.18
CA ILE A 4 8.61 -109.96 -58.74
C ILE A 4 8.00 -109.93 -57.33
N ALA A 5 8.80 -109.46 -56.38
CA ALA A 5 8.35 -109.06 -55.06
C ALA A 5 7.59 -107.74 -55.20
N VAL A 6 6.39 -107.64 -54.62
CA VAL A 6 5.75 -106.35 -54.36
C VAL A 6 5.52 -106.26 -52.86
N THR A 7 6.46 -105.59 -52.21
CA THR A 7 6.39 -105.16 -50.82
C THR A 7 5.23 -104.18 -50.69
N LEU A 8 4.13 -104.61 -50.08
CA LEU A 8 3.06 -103.72 -49.67
C LEU A 8 3.52 -103.01 -48.39
N VAL A 9 4.15 -101.85 -48.53
CA VAL A 9 4.46 -100.95 -47.41
C VAL A 9 3.13 -100.34 -46.96
N MET A 10 2.53 -100.89 -45.91
CA MET A 10 1.49 -100.23 -45.14
C MET A 10 2.13 -99.00 -44.47
N MET A 11 2.02 -97.83 -45.11
CA MET A 11 2.31 -96.55 -44.46
C MET A 11 1.28 -96.33 -43.36
N LEU A 12 1.65 -96.70 -42.13
CA LEU A 12 0.99 -96.26 -40.92
C LEU A 12 1.25 -94.75 -40.80
N ILE A 13 0.31 -93.93 -41.25
CA ILE A 13 0.30 -92.49 -40.96
C ILE A 13 -0.01 -92.40 -39.46
N ILE A 14 1.04 -92.37 -38.64
CA ILE A 14 0.93 -91.90 -37.26
C ILE A 14 0.58 -90.43 -37.38
N ALA A 15 -0.70 -90.09 -37.24
CA ALA A 15 -1.09 -88.72 -36.94
C ALA A 15 -0.50 -88.42 -35.55
N THR A 16 0.72 -87.90 -35.52
CA THR A 16 1.28 -87.35 -34.29
C THR A 16 0.36 -86.21 -33.89
N PRO A 17 -0.27 -86.22 -32.70
CA PRO A 17 -1.03 -85.07 -32.25
C PRO A 17 -0.05 -83.89 -32.21
N SER A 18 -0.24 -82.92 -33.10
CA SER A 18 0.41 -81.63 -33.00
C SER A 18 -0.10 -81.02 -31.70
N ILE A 19 0.71 -81.00 -30.64
CA ILE A 19 0.36 -80.26 -29.43
C ILE A 19 0.42 -78.79 -29.82
N ILE A 20 -0.73 -78.21 -30.17
CA ILE A 20 -0.87 -76.76 -30.27
C ILE A 20 -0.81 -76.26 -28.81
N LEU A 21 0.37 -75.86 -28.34
CA LEU A 21 0.48 -75.00 -27.16
C LEU A 21 -0.08 -73.64 -27.57
N ALA A 22 -1.40 -73.46 -27.45
CA ALA A 22 -1.96 -72.13 -27.36
C ALA A 22 -1.52 -71.56 -26.01
N ALA A 23 -0.69 -70.52 -26.02
CA ALA A 23 -0.41 -69.77 -24.81
C ALA A 23 -1.76 -69.23 -24.28
N VAL A 24 -2.19 -69.72 -23.11
CA VAL A 24 -3.33 -69.13 -22.40
C VAL A 24 -2.77 -67.95 -21.63
N GLU A 25 -2.87 -66.76 -22.22
CA GLU A 25 -2.59 -65.53 -21.50
C GLU A 25 -3.82 -65.18 -20.64
N GLY A 26 -3.63 -65.15 -19.33
CA GLY A 26 -4.59 -64.59 -18.39
C GLY A 26 -4.19 -63.16 -18.06
N SER A 27 -5.14 -62.23 -18.12
CA SER A 27 -4.93 -60.86 -17.66
C SER A 27 -5.61 -60.64 -16.31
N SER A 28 -5.03 -59.74 -15.52
CA SER A 28 -5.65 -59.17 -14.32
C SER A 28 -5.58 -57.65 -14.43
N THR A 29 -6.59 -56.97 -13.91
CA THR A 29 -6.58 -55.51 -13.79
C THR A 29 -6.39 -55.13 -12.32
N GLY A 30 -5.60 -54.09 -12.08
CA GLY A 30 -5.42 -53.49 -10.77
C GLY A 30 -5.83 -52.02 -10.83
N THR A 31 -6.31 -51.50 -9.71
CA THR A 31 -6.67 -50.08 -9.53
C THR A 31 -6.02 -49.54 -8.27
N PHE A 32 -5.69 -48.25 -8.25
CA PHE A 32 -5.27 -47.52 -7.04
C PHE A 32 -5.92 -46.14 -7.02
N THR A 33 -5.91 -45.49 -5.86
CA THR A 33 -6.34 -44.10 -5.66
C THR A 33 -5.19 -43.31 -5.05
N VAL A 34 -4.99 -42.07 -5.51
CA VAL A 34 -4.04 -41.13 -4.90
C VAL A 34 -4.82 -40.25 -3.92
N SER A 35 -4.28 -40.05 -2.72
CA SER A 35 -4.86 -39.16 -1.72
C SER A 35 -4.51 -37.69 -2.00
N ASN A 36 -5.26 -36.77 -1.37
CA ASN A 36 -4.89 -35.36 -1.31
C ASN A 36 -3.52 -35.19 -0.64
N ALA A 37 -2.75 -34.22 -1.13
CA ALA A 37 -1.49 -33.75 -0.58
C ALA A 37 -1.65 -32.27 -0.26
N ALA A 38 -1.26 -31.86 0.94
CA ALA A 38 -1.41 -30.47 1.33
C ALA A 38 -0.53 -29.54 0.48
N PRO A 39 -1.01 -28.32 0.17
CA PRO A 39 -0.18 -27.32 -0.47
C PRO A 39 0.91 -26.84 0.48
N SER A 40 1.93 -26.18 -0.08
CA SER A 40 3.01 -25.54 0.65
C SER A 40 3.34 -24.18 0.03
N VAL A 41 3.72 -23.21 0.87
CA VAL A 41 4.22 -21.91 0.43
C VAL A 41 5.74 -21.90 0.67
N SER A 42 6.53 -21.91 -0.40
CA SER A 42 7.99 -22.01 -0.31
C SER A 42 8.68 -20.66 -0.16
N SER A 43 8.03 -19.58 -0.60
CA SER A 43 8.50 -18.21 -0.35
C SER A 43 7.37 -17.19 -0.41
N VAL A 44 7.55 -16.11 0.33
CA VAL A 44 6.75 -14.89 0.27
C VAL A 44 7.69 -13.69 0.32
N ALA A 45 7.50 -12.73 -0.59
CA ALA A 45 8.35 -11.54 -0.67
C ALA A 45 7.59 -10.32 -1.19
N LEU A 46 7.84 -9.15 -0.59
CA LEU A 46 7.45 -7.85 -1.12
C LEU A 46 8.39 -7.39 -2.24
N TRP A 47 7.83 -6.82 -3.29
CA TRP A 47 8.55 -6.28 -4.44
C TRP A 47 8.01 -4.91 -4.85
N SER A 48 8.92 -4.02 -5.25
CA SER A 48 8.57 -2.82 -6.00
C SER A 48 8.12 -3.19 -7.41
N THR A 49 7.28 -2.36 -8.01
CA THR A 49 6.81 -2.54 -9.39
C THR A 49 7.55 -1.64 -10.39
N GLY A 50 7.34 -1.86 -11.69
CA GLY A 50 7.94 -1.06 -12.77
C GLY A 50 9.24 -1.64 -13.34
N THR A 51 9.97 -0.83 -14.12
CA THR A 51 11.15 -1.26 -14.89
C THR A 51 12.36 -1.64 -14.04
N SER A 52 12.35 -1.27 -12.76
CA SER A 52 13.40 -1.54 -11.79
C SER A 52 12.88 -2.35 -10.60
N ALA A 53 11.86 -3.20 -10.84
CA ALA A 53 11.27 -4.06 -9.84
C ALA A 53 12.34 -4.88 -9.09
N ALA A 54 12.33 -4.77 -7.77
CA ALA A 54 13.27 -5.43 -6.87
C ALA A 54 12.56 -5.81 -5.56
N ALA A 55 13.13 -6.74 -4.80
CA ALA A 55 12.66 -7.02 -3.46
C ALA A 55 12.72 -5.73 -2.61
N SER A 56 11.65 -5.45 -1.87
CA SER A 56 11.53 -4.26 -1.03
C SER A 56 11.40 -4.64 0.44
N SER A 57 12.01 -3.84 1.31
CA SER A 57 11.79 -3.91 2.76
C SER A 57 10.75 -2.91 3.24
N SER A 58 10.40 -1.91 2.43
CA SER A 58 9.44 -0.87 2.78
C SER A 58 8.34 -0.69 1.72
N MET A 59 7.24 -0.07 2.14
CA MET A 59 6.15 0.38 1.28
C MET A 59 5.89 1.86 1.51
N THR A 60 5.68 2.61 0.44
CA THR A 60 5.16 3.98 0.53
C THR A 60 3.65 3.96 0.23
N PRO A 61 2.80 4.58 1.07
CA PRO A 61 1.39 4.77 0.75
C PRO A 61 1.16 5.37 -0.63
N GLN A 62 0.10 4.93 -1.30
CA GLN A 62 -0.27 5.38 -2.66
C GLN A 62 0.72 5.00 -3.78
N VAL A 63 1.75 4.21 -3.50
CA VAL A 63 2.68 3.62 -4.49
C VAL A 63 2.35 2.14 -4.71
N GLN A 64 2.42 1.67 -5.96
CA GLN A 64 2.10 0.27 -6.28
C GLN A 64 3.26 -0.69 -5.96
N TYR A 65 2.94 -1.77 -5.25
CA TYR A 65 3.83 -2.90 -4.93
C TYR A 65 3.21 -4.22 -5.37
N ASN A 66 3.97 -5.31 -5.30
CA ASN A 66 3.42 -6.65 -5.35
C ASN A 66 4.03 -7.60 -4.32
N VAL A 67 3.20 -8.51 -3.80
CA VAL A 67 3.67 -9.67 -3.04
C VAL A 67 3.74 -10.88 -3.95
N LYS A 68 4.90 -11.51 -4.01
CA LYS A 68 5.12 -12.77 -4.74
C LYS A 68 5.05 -13.94 -3.79
N VAL A 69 4.18 -14.91 -4.08
CA VAL A 69 3.96 -16.11 -3.27
C VAL A 69 4.24 -17.34 -4.12
N ALA A 70 5.30 -18.08 -3.79
CA ALA A 70 5.63 -19.33 -4.45
C ALA A 70 4.89 -20.49 -3.77
N VAL A 71 4.03 -21.17 -4.52
CA VAL A 71 3.18 -22.27 -4.02
C VAL A 71 3.57 -23.57 -4.71
N THR A 72 3.54 -24.68 -3.97
CA THR A 72 3.65 -26.04 -4.51
C THR A 72 2.52 -26.89 -3.95
N ASP A 73 1.86 -27.65 -4.83
CA ASP A 73 0.90 -28.69 -4.50
C ASP A 73 1.26 -29.96 -5.27
N ASN A 74 1.45 -31.09 -4.56
CA ASN A 74 1.90 -32.33 -5.18
C ASN A 74 0.83 -33.00 -6.06
N ASN A 75 -0.45 -32.66 -5.89
CA ASN A 75 -1.52 -33.09 -6.78
C ASN A 75 -1.55 -32.18 -8.01
N SER A 76 -2.00 -30.94 -7.87
CA SER A 76 -2.01 -29.91 -8.92
C SER A 76 -2.51 -28.59 -8.34
N LEU A 77 -1.98 -27.43 -8.76
CA LEU A 77 -2.45 -26.12 -8.26
C LEU A 77 -3.92 -25.78 -8.58
N ASN A 78 -4.65 -26.63 -9.33
CA ASN A 78 -6.04 -26.42 -9.69
C ASN A 78 -7.02 -26.91 -8.61
N ASP A 79 -6.58 -27.65 -7.60
CA ASP A 79 -7.39 -28.04 -6.45
C ASP A 79 -7.33 -26.99 -5.33
N LEU A 80 -6.38 -26.05 -5.39
CA LEU A 80 -6.35 -24.88 -4.52
C LEU A 80 -7.71 -24.19 -4.50
N SER A 81 -8.25 -23.92 -3.32
CA SER A 81 -9.44 -23.10 -3.14
C SER A 81 -9.08 -21.62 -3.12
N THR A 82 -8.05 -21.24 -2.34
CA THR A 82 -7.59 -19.84 -2.24
C THR A 82 -6.08 -19.72 -2.05
N VAL A 83 -5.55 -18.55 -2.41
CA VAL A 83 -4.24 -18.07 -1.95
C VAL A 83 -4.45 -16.69 -1.35
N LYS A 84 -4.05 -16.50 -0.09
CA LYS A 84 -4.22 -15.25 0.65
C LYS A 84 -2.88 -14.68 1.08
N VAL A 85 -2.77 -13.36 1.08
CA VAL A 85 -1.64 -12.60 1.62
C VAL A 85 -2.20 -11.60 2.63
N TYR A 86 -1.67 -11.61 3.83
CA TYR A 86 -1.99 -10.68 4.90
C TYR A 86 -0.79 -9.75 5.04
N LEU A 87 -1.00 -8.46 4.85
CA LEU A 87 -0.07 -7.42 5.25
C LEU A 87 -0.63 -6.81 6.52
N TYR A 88 0.09 -6.89 7.63
CA TYR A 88 -0.44 -6.41 8.91
C TYR A 88 0.62 -5.78 9.79
N TYR A 89 0.18 -4.81 10.57
CA TYR A 89 0.97 -4.07 11.55
C TYR A 89 0.93 -4.77 12.92
N ASP A 90 2.09 -4.97 13.53
CA ASP A 90 2.30 -5.59 14.85
C ASP A 90 3.20 -4.72 15.74
N ALA A 91 2.66 -3.62 16.27
CA ALA A 91 3.42 -2.72 17.15
C ALA A 91 3.77 -3.34 18.52
N ASP A 92 2.92 -4.24 19.02
CA ASP A 92 3.04 -4.78 20.37
C ASP A 92 3.74 -6.15 20.42
N GLY A 93 4.15 -6.67 19.25
CA GLY A 93 4.79 -7.97 19.10
C GLY A 93 3.88 -9.11 19.54
N THR A 94 2.55 -8.88 19.55
CA THR A 94 1.59 -9.90 20.02
C THR A 94 1.32 -10.95 18.95
N TYR A 95 1.63 -10.66 17.69
CA TYR A 95 1.58 -11.67 16.65
C TYR A 95 2.84 -12.52 16.69
N ASN A 96 2.70 -13.72 17.27
CA ASN A 96 3.72 -14.76 17.14
C ASN A 96 3.87 -15.18 15.67
N THR A 97 5.04 -15.73 15.35
CA THR A 97 5.29 -16.42 14.06
C THR A 97 4.12 -17.30 13.66
N GLY A 98 3.54 -17.02 12.49
CA GLY A 98 2.42 -17.77 11.91
C GLY A 98 1.02 -17.33 12.35
N SER A 99 0.92 -16.33 13.24
CA SER A 99 -0.35 -15.69 13.57
C SER A 99 -0.63 -14.51 12.64
N ARG A 100 -1.91 -14.13 12.53
CA ARG A 100 -2.37 -13.05 11.63
C ARG A 100 -3.72 -12.49 12.09
N PRO A 101 -4.07 -11.26 11.70
CA PRO A 101 -5.42 -10.74 11.89
C PRO A 101 -6.49 -11.58 11.16
N ALA A 102 -7.68 -11.68 11.75
CA ALA A 102 -8.80 -12.42 11.15
C ALA A 102 -9.56 -11.63 10.07
N SER A 103 -9.42 -10.31 10.06
CA SER A 103 -10.09 -9.40 9.13
C SER A 103 -9.18 -8.20 8.82
N GLY A 104 -9.42 -7.58 7.67
CA GLY A 104 -8.76 -6.35 7.28
C GLY A 104 -9.12 -5.16 8.18
N ASN A 105 -8.23 -4.18 8.19
CA ASN A 105 -8.37 -2.90 8.88
C ASN A 105 -7.67 -1.82 8.04
N THR A 106 -8.32 -0.68 7.85
CA THR A 106 -7.84 0.40 6.96
C THR A 106 -6.45 0.92 7.30
N GLN A 107 -6.08 0.89 8.58
CA GLN A 107 -4.79 1.35 9.07
C GLN A 107 -3.79 0.18 9.22
N ASN A 108 -4.26 -0.96 9.76
CA ASN A 108 -3.38 -1.98 10.32
C ASN A 108 -3.36 -3.32 9.59
N CYS A 109 -4.27 -3.58 8.63
CA CYS A 109 -4.25 -4.86 7.92
C CYS A 109 -4.92 -4.84 6.55
N ALA A 110 -4.21 -5.30 5.52
CA ALA A 110 -4.78 -5.63 4.23
C ALA A 110 -4.64 -7.13 3.92
N ILE A 111 -5.73 -7.76 3.50
CA ILE A 111 -5.80 -9.16 3.12
C ILE A 111 -6.08 -9.25 1.62
N LEU A 112 -5.07 -9.58 0.84
CA LEU A 112 -5.19 -9.85 -0.59
C LEU A 112 -5.63 -11.31 -0.77
N ASN A 113 -6.58 -11.56 -1.66
CA ASN A 113 -7.13 -12.89 -1.87
C ASN A 113 -7.30 -13.20 -3.35
N TRP A 114 -6.76 -14.36 -3.73
CA TRP A 114 -7.05 -15.04 -4.98
C TRP A 114 -7.97 -16.22 -4.68
N ALA A 115 -9.03 -16.36 -5.45
CA ALA A 115 -9.89 -17.53 -5.43
C ALA A 115 -9.78 -18.30 -6.75
N ASN A 116 -9.99 -19.62 -6.71
CA ASN A 116 -9.95 -20.51 -7.89
C ASN A 116 -11.14 -20.33 -8.86
N SER A 117 -11.75 -19.16 -8.85
CA SER A 117 -12.52 -18.57 -9.95
C SER A 117 -11.66 -17.67 -10.84
N GLY A 118 -10.38 -17.47 -10.51
CA GLY A 118 -9.49 -16.50 -11.14
C GLY A 118 -9.73 -15.05 -10.67
N SER A 119 -10.43 -14.86 -9.55
CA SER A 119 -10.79 -13.54 -9.04
C SER A 119 -9.81 -13.04 -7.98
N TRP A 120 -9.44 -11.77 -8.08
CA TRP A 120 -8.62 -11.05 -7.12
C TRP A 120 -9.48 -10.12 -6.28
N SER A 121 -9.23 -10.06 -4.98
CA SER A 121 -10.00 -9.28 -4.01
C SER A 121 -9.11 -8.82 -2.87
N MET A 122 -9.63 -7.89 -2.07
CA MET A 122 -8.96 -7.33 -0.90
C MET A 122 -9.96 -7.14 0.25
N ASP A 123 -9.46 -7.18 1.47
CA ASP A 123 -10.15 -6.74 2.70
C ASP A 123 -9.17 -5.87 3.52
N PRO A 124 -9.50 -4.63 3.93
CA PRO A 124 -10.77 -3.94 3.75
C PRO A 124 -11.06 -3.60 2.29
N ASN A 125 -12.35 -3.50 1.95
CA ASN A 125 -12.82 -3.12 0.60
C ASN A 125 -13.82 -1.96 0.61
N ALA A 126 -14.06 -1.36 1.77
CA ALA A 126 -14.94 -0.23 1.96
C ALA A 126 -14.26 0.83 2.83
N SER A 127 -14.54 2.10 2.54
CA SER A 127 -14.01 3.25 3.30
C SER A 127 -12.49 3.20 3.47
N THR A 128 -11.79 2.74 2.43
CA THR A 128 -10.35 2.54 2.42
C THR A 128 -9.78 3.01 1.09
N THR A 129 -8.54 3.49 1.11
CA THR A 129 -7.76 3.78 -0.10
C THR A 129 -6.77 2.68 -0.45
N TRP A 130 -6.72 1.61 0.36
CA TRP A 130 -6.11 0.36 -0.06
C TRP A 130 -6.76 -0.15 -1.34
N SER A 131 -5.96 -0.65 -2.28
CA SER A 131 -6.47 -1.12 -3.55
C SER A 131 -5.71 -2.33 -4.06
N VAL A 132 -6.44 -3.34 -4.54
CA VAL A 132 -5.88 -4.43 -5.34
C VAL A 132 -5.88 -4.02 -6.81
N VAL A 133 -4.72 -4.07 -7.45
CA VAL A 133 -4.57 -3.79 -8.88
C VAL A 133 -4.80 -5.09 -9.64
N SER A 134 -6.07 -5.52 -9.68
CA SER A 134 -6.47 -6.85 -10.18
C SER A 134 -5.98 -7.13 -11.61
N GLY A 135 -5.97 -6.12 -12.49
CA GLY A 135 -5.46 -6.24 -13.87
C GLY A 135 -3.95 -6.47 -13.98
N SER A 136 -3.19 -6.22 -12.91
CA SER A 136 -1.75 -6.50 -12.82
C SER A 136 -1.45 -7.77 -12.02
N CYS A 137 -2.43 -8.31 -11.30
CA CYS A 137 -2.25 -9.57 -10.57
C CYS A 137 -2.10 -10.74 -11.54
N THR A 138 -1.23 -11.70 -11.20
CA THR A 138 -1.00 -12.89 -12.04
C THR A 138 -0.98 -14.16 -11.20
N GLN A 139 -1.40 -15.26 -11.82
CA GLN A 139 -1.36 -16.60 -11.25
C GLN A 139 -0.56 -17.51 -12.20
N PRO A 140 0.00 -18.62 -11.70
CA PRO A 140 0.67 -19.60 -12.55
C PRO A 140 -0.35 -20.46 -13.33
N SER A 141 0.17 -21.33 -14.20
CA SER A 141 -0.65 -22.39 -14.80
C SER A 141 -1.15 -23.35 -13.72
N LEU A 142 -2.47 -23.47 -13.57
CA LEU A 142 -3.06 -24.31 -12.51
C LEU A 142 -2.93 -25.82 -12.77
N THR A 143 -2.61 -26.22 -14.01
CA THR A 143 -2.35 -27.63 -14.37
C THR A 143 -0.98 -28.15 -13.93
N GLY A 144 -0.11 -27.25 -13.45
CA GLY A 144 1.18 -27.61 -12.86
C GLY A 144 1.06 -27.88 -11.36
N SER A 145 2.15 -28.39 -10.77
CA SER A 145 2.26 -28.62 -9.33
C SER A 145 2.96 -27.49 -8.58
N SER A 146 3.49 -26.48 -9.28
CA SER A 146 4.15 -25.34 -8.63
C SER A 146 4.14 -24.08 -9.49
N GLY A 147 4.24 -22.93 -8.84
CA GLY A 147 4.26 -21.64 -9.50
C GLY A 147 4.13 -20.46 -8.54
N THR A 148 4.17 -19.26 -9.11
CA THR A 148 4.14 -18.00 -8.33
C THR A 148 2.86 -17.24 -8.59
N PHE A 149 2.17 -16.87 -7.51
CA PHE A 149 1.09 -15.91 -7.52
C PHE A 149 1.68 -14.52 -7.23
N GLU A 150 1.30 -13.51 -8.02
CA GLU A 150 1.73 -12.12 -7.83
C GLU A 150 0.53 -11.23 -7.53
N PHE A 151 0.42 -10.80 -6.28
CA PHE A 151 -0.63 -9.91 -5.80
C PHE A 151 -0.18 -8.46 -5.91
N ASN A 152 -0.71 -7.71 -6.86
CA ASN A 152 -0.41 -6.29 -7.05
C ASN A 152 -1.39 -5.43 -6.25
N PHE A 153 -0.87 -4.45 -5.51
CA PHE A 153 -1.68 -3.62 -4.63
C PHE A 153 -1.05 -2.24 -4.40
N ILE A 154 -1.84 -1.33 -3.84
CA ILE A 154 -1.44 0.01 -3.41
C ILE A 154 -1.81 0.14 -1.92
N PRO A 155 -0.84 0.43 -1.02
CA PRO A 155 -1.14 0.71 0.39
C PRO A 155 -2.00 1.98 0.53
N GLY A 156 -2.96 1.94 1.46
CA GLY A 156 -3.86 3.06 1.72
C GLY A 156 -3.14 4.26 2.34
N LYS A 157 -3.74 5.45 2.21
CA LYS A 157 -3.23 6.74 2.70
C LYS A 157 -2.95 6.76 4.19
N VAL A 158 -3.69 5.99 4.97
CA VAL A 158 -3.55 5.91 6.43
C VAL A 158 -2.96 4.59 6.90
N THR A 159 -2.25 3.86 6.02
CA THR A 159 -1.52 2.65 6.39
C THR A 159 -0.46 2.99 7.41
N THR A 160 -0.61 2.52 8.66
CA THR A 160 0.19 2.93 9.82
C THR A 160 1.68 2.99 9.51
N GLU A 161 2.26 4.17 9.69
CA GLU A 161 3.69 4.42 9.55
C GLU A 161 4.49 3.56 10.53
N SER A 162 5.66 3.08 10.13
CA SER A 162 6.52 2.27 11.02
C SER A 162 8.02 2.47 10.69
N PRO A 163 8.54 3.70 10.80
CA PRO A 163 9.89 3.99 10.34
C PRO A 163 10.93 3.34 11.27
N GLY A 164 11.83 2.52 10.72
CA GLY A 164 12.98 1.99 11.45
C GLY A 164 12.72 0.88 12.47
N ALA A 165 11.46 0.47 12.68
CA ALA A 165 11.09 -0.58 13.62
C ALA A 165 10.70 -1.92 12.95
N GLY A 166 10.34 -1.93 11.66
CA GLY A 166 9.96 -3.16 10.97
C GLY A 166 8.69 -3.81 11.55
N GLU A 167 7.63 -3.06 11.77
CA GLU A 167 6.44 -3.57 12.47
C GLU A 167 5.39 -4.16 11.51
N TRP A 168 5.62 -4.10 10.20
CA TRP A 168 4.74 -4.74 9.22
C TRP A 168 5.21 -6.15 8.88
N HIS A 169 4.27 -7.07 8.77
CA HIS A 169 4.52 -8.46 8.45
C HIS A 169 3.69 -8.89 7.25
N ILE A 170 4.23 -9.84 6.49
CA ILE A 170 3.57 -10.46 5.36
C ILE A 170 3.39 -11.94 5.68
N TYR A 171 2.16 -12.40 5.68
CA TYR A 171 1.84 -13.80 5.91
C TYR A 171 1.03 -14.33 4.73
N ALA A 172 1.46 -15.43 4.12
CA ALA A 172 0.82 -16.03 2.96
C ALA A 172 0.32 -17.44 3.26
N VAL A 173 -0.89 -17.77 2.78
CA VAL A 173 -1.51 -19.09 2.92
C VAL A 173 -2.02 -19.56 1.58
N ALA A 174 -1.69 -20.80 1.23
CA ALA A 174 -2.36 -21.57 0.20
C ALA A 174 -3.30 -22.58 0.87
N ASP A 175 -4.54 -22.66 0.40
CA ASP A 175 -5.60 -23.50 0.96
C ASP A 175 -6.26 -24.28 -0.17
N ASP A 176 -6.29 -25.61 -0.09
CA ASP A 176 -6.95 -26.53 -1.05
C ASP A 176 -8.42 -26.82 -0.70
N GLY A 177 -8.93 -26.26 0.40
CA GLY A 177 -10.27 -26.50 0.94
C GLY A 177 -10.33 -27.61 1.98
N THR A 178 -9.24 -28.35 2.18
CA THR A 178 -9.06 -29.42 3.17
C THR A 178 -7.86 -29.17 4.07
N THR A 179 -6.74 -28.76 3.48
CA THR A 179 -5.45 -28.51 4.12
C THR A 179 -4.83 -27.20 3.65
N THR A 180 -3.94 -26.65 4.48
CA THR A 180 -3.26 -25.38 4.21
C THR A 180 -1.75 -25.55 4.30
N GLY A 181 -1.05 -24.72 3.52
CA GLY A 181 0.37 -24.46 3.70
C GLY A 181 0.61 -22.95 3.76
N ASP A 182 1.62 -22.54 4.52
CA ASP A 182 1.87 -21.13 4.78
C ASP A 182 3.36 -20.80 4.86
N ASN A 183 3.65 -19.51 4.73
CA ASN A 183 4.96 -18.92 4.90
C ASN A 183 4.81 -17.43 5.23
N TYR A 184 5.86 -16.83 5.76
CA TYR A 184 5.82 -15.46 6.25
C TYR A 184 7.12 -14.72 6.02
N GLN A 185 7.03 -13.40 6.06
CA GLN A 185 8.14 -12.50 5.97
C GLN A 185 7.87 -11.32 6.92
N GLU A 186 8.69 -11.19 7.95
CA GLU A 186 8.57 -10.18 9.00
C GLU A 186 9.37 -8.92 8.64
N ASP A 187 9.31 -7.92 9.52
CA ASP A 187 10.17 -6.73 9.52
C ASP A 187 10.11 -5.86 8.25
N ARG A 188 8.90 -5.56 7.81
CA ARG A 188 8.63 -4.57 6.75
C ARG A 188 8.31 -3.21 7.35
N GLU A 189 8.60 -2.19 6.58
CA GLU A 189 8.37 -0.80 6.97
C GLU A 189 7.28 -0.17 6.10
N VAL A 190 6.57 0.80 6.66
CA VAL A 190 5.74 1.72 5.89
C VAL A 190 6.26 3.13 6.10
N ASP A 191 6.59 3.80 5.00
CA ASP A 191 7.10 5.17 4.99
C ASP A 191 5.99 6.18 5.34
N TRP A 192 6.39 7.35 5.84
CA TRP A 192 5.46 8.44 6.12
C TRP A 192 4.78 8.96 4.84
N TYR A 193 3.49 9.25 4.99
CA TYR A 193 2.66 9.92 4.00
C TYR A 193 1.81 10.96 4.71
N GLY A 194 1.77 12.17 4.14
CA GLY A 194 0.86 13.22 4.54
C GLY A 194 0.40 14.04 3.35
N GLU A 195 -0.84 14.53 3.40
CA GLU A 195 -1.39 15.44 2.41
C GLU A 195 -2.36 16.46 3.03
N ILE A 196 -2.44 17.63 2.40
CA ILE A 196 -3.52 18.59 2.61
C ILE A 196 -4.58 18.31 1.54
N SER A 197 -5.64 17.59 1.92
CA SER A 197 -6.70 17.15 1.00
C SER A 197 -7.64 18.28 0.59
N THR A 198 -7.87 19.23 1.49
CA THR A 198 -8.64 20.45 1.23
C THR A 198 -7.99 21.62 1.96
N LEU A 199 -7.96 22.78 1.31
CA LEU A 199 -7.57 24.05 1.92
C LEU A 199 -8.62 25.08 1.51
N SER A 200 -9.26 25.72 2.48
CA SER A 200 -10.17 26.83 2.22
C SER A 200 -9.38 27.96 1.57
N GLY A 201 -9.97 28.63 0.59
CA GLY A 201 -9.27 29.58 -0.29
C GLY A 201 -8.77 30.86 0.38
N THR A 202 -8.79 31.96 -0.38
CA THR A 202 -8.13 33.23 -0.03
C THR A 202 -8.48 33.74 1.37
N THR A 203 -7.45 34.08 2.13
CA THR A 203 -7.57 34.76 3.42
C THR A 203 -7.65 36.28 3.22
N SER A 204 -8.35 37.01 4.09
CA SER A 204 -8.43 38.48 4.02
C SER A 204 -8.36 39.12 5.39
N PHE A 205 -7.46 40.07 5.54
CA PHE A 205 -7.34 40.91 6.75
C PHE A 205 -8.33 42.09 6.75
N GLY A 206 -9.17 42.22 5.71
CA GLY A 206 -10.07 43.34 5.53
C GLY A 206 -9.34 44.68 5.34
N SER A 207 -9.97 45.77 5.76
CA SER A 207 -9.35 47.10 5.77
C SER A 207 -8.56 47.29 7.06
N VAL A 208 -7.24 47.44 6.95
CA VAL A 208 -6.34 47.71 8.07
C VAL A 208 -5.76 49.12 7.99
N VAL A 209 -5.33 49.66 9.12
CA VAL A 209 -4.65 50.95 9.21
C VAL A 209 -3.14 50.76 9.34
N LEU A 210 -2.35 51.76 8.93
CA LEU A 210 -0.90 51.76 9.18
C LEU A 210 -0.63 51.65 10.68
N GLY A 211 0.37 50.86 11.04
CA GLY A 211 0.70 50.60 12.45
C GLY A 211 -0.28 49.65 13.16
N CYS A 212 -1.17 48.95 12.44
CA CYS A 212 -2.05 47.98 13.08
C CYS A 212 -1.26 46.87 13.76
N THR A 213 -1.83 46.35 14.85
CA THR A 213 -1.22 45.28 15.65
C THR A 213 -2.18 44.11 15.72
N GLY A 214 -1.77 42.96 15.18
CA GLY A 214 -2.51 41.72 15.34
C GLY A 214 -3.88 41.70 14.68
N SER A 215 -4.02 42.24 13.46
CA SER A 215 -5.29 42.17 12.74
C SER A 215 -5.51 40.74 12.23
N PRO A 216 -6.59 40.04 12.62
CA PRO A 216 -6.77 38.64 12.24
C PRO A 216 -7.18 38.51 10.77
N SER A 217 -6.77 37.42 10.15
CA SER A 217 -7.04 37.06 8.76
C SER A 217 -8.43 36.43 8.55
N GLY A 218 -9.09 36.08 9.65
CA GLY A 218 -10.17 35.09 9.65
C GLY A 218 -9.61 33.66 9.56
N ALA A 219 -10.50 32.68 9.69
CA ALA A 219 -10.13 31.27 9.75
C ALA A 219 -9.86 30.69 8.36
N VAL A 220 -8.71 30.03 8.19
CA VAL A 220 -8.43 29.14 7.07
C VAL A 220 -8.65 27.70 7.54
N SER A 221 -9.57 26.99 6.90
CA SER A 221 -9.78 25.57 7.19
C SER A 221 -8.90 24.71 6.29
N ALA A 222 -8.24 23.71 6.86
CA ALA A 222 -7.49 22.69 6.14
C ALA A 222 -7.96 21.30 6.60
N THR A 223 -7.92 20.30 5.71
CA THR A 223 -8.12 18.91 6.09
C THR A 223 -6.87 18.12 5.77
N TYR A 224 -6.24 17.59 6.82
CA TYR A 224 -4.99 16.88 6.78
C TYR A 224 -5.23 15.37 6.81
N ILE A 225 -4.50 14.62 5.99
CA ILE A 225 -4.51 13.16 6.03
C ILE A 225 -3.07 12.71 6.23
N ALA A 226 -2.81 11.90 7.25
CA ALA A 226 -1.48 11.38 7.55
C ALA A 226 -1.54 9.94 8.07
N ASN A 227 -0.53 9.14 7.77
CA ASN A 227 -0.42 7.76 8.27
C ASN A 227 0.39 7.61 9.57
N GLY A 228 0.90 8.71 10.11
CA GLY A 228 1.70 8.78 11.33
C GLY A 228 1.55 10.14 12.00
N ALA A 229 2.47 10.48 12.91
CA ALA A 229 2.52 11.82 13.50
C ALA A 229 2.82 12.88 12.42
N TYR A 230 2.34 14.10 12.61
CA TYR A 230 2.55 15.17 11.65
C TYR A 230 2.62 16.56 12.29
N ASP A 231 3.36 17.44 11.64
CA ASP A 231 3.40 18.87 11.97
C ASP A 231 2.72 19.69 10.86
N GLU A 232 1.94 20.68 11.26
CA GLU A 232 1.34 21.68 10.38
C GLU A 232 2.28 22.87 10.27
N GLN A 233 2.61 23.32 9.05
CA GLN A 233 3.53 24.42 8.87
C GLN A 233 3.08 25.44 7.83
N VAL A 234 3.51 26.69 8.04
CA VAL A 234 3.16 27.82 7.17
C VAL A 234 4.37 28.66 6.78
N LYS A 235 4.30 29.27 5.61
CA LYS A 235 5.20 30.36 5.19
C LYS A 235 4.47 31.37 4.31
N SER A 236 5.05 32.55 4.16
CA SER A 236 4.57 33.59 3.23
C SER A 236 5.64 33.94 2.20
N ASP A 237 5.22 34.50 1.06
CA ASP A 237 6.12 35.22 0.18
C ASP A 237 6.91 36.29 0.95
N ALA A 238 8.16 36.53 0.54
CA ALA A 238 9.04 37.54 1.14
C ALA A 238 8.55 38.98 0.96
N SER A 239 7.66 39.21 0.00
CA SER A 239 7.07 40.52 -0.28
C SER A 239 5.68 40.38 -0.86
N TRP A 240 4.79 41.31 -0.54
CA TRP A 240 3.46 41.42 -1.15
C TRP A 240 3.40 42.62 -2.10
N VAL A 241 2.60 42.50 -3.16
CA VAL A 241 2.54 43.46 -4.26
C VAL A 241 1.21 44.21 -4.24
N GLY A 242 1.31 45.54 -4.27
CA GLY A 242 0.18 46.46 -4.39
C GLY A 242 -0.50 46.31 -5.75
N GLN A 243 -1.80 46.11 -5.76
CA GLN A 243 -2.56 45.80 -6.97
C GLN A 243 -2.72 46.99 -7.93
N THR A 244 -2.51 48.22 -7.46
CA THR A 244 -2.69 49.44 -8.27
C THR A 244 -1.35 50.09 -8.61
N SER A 245 -0.45 50.27 -7.64
CA SER A 245 0.83 50.93 -7.84
C SER A 245 1.96 49.99 -8.25
N SER A 246 1.76 48.67 -8.11
CA SER A 246 2.81 47.65 -8.15
C SER A 246 3.92 47.85 -7.12
N GLY A 247 3.70 48.71 -6.11
CA GLY A 247 4.61 48.90 -4.99
C GLY A 247 4.69 47.63 -4.15
N THR A 248 5.86 47.36 -3.58
CA THR A 248 6.08 46.18 -2.75
C THR A 248 6.22 46.55 -1.29
N ILE A 249 5.70 45.70 -0.41
CA ILE A 249 5.98 45.72 1.02
C ILE A 249 6.68 44.42 1.41
N ALA A 250 7.68 44.48 2.28
CA ALA A 250 8.49 43.33 2.65
C ALA A 250 7.96 42.65 3.93
N LEU A 251 8.04 41.31 3.98
CA LEU A 251 7.77 40.56 5.19
C LEU A 251 8.93 40.74 6.17
N ASN A 252 8.68 41.38 7.31
CA ASN A 252 9.56 41.37 8.47
C ASN A 252 9.40 40.03 9.21
N THR A 253 10.46 39.22 9.15
CA THR A 253 10.57 37.90 9.77
C THR A 253 11.16 37.94 11.18
N SER A 254 11.40 39.13 11.73
CA SER A 254 11.93 39.34 13.08
C SER A 254 10.91 40.01 13.99
N GLY A 255 9.93 39.24 14.45
CA GLY A 255 8.93 39.66 15.43
C GLY A 255 7.82 40.56 14.85
N THR A 256 7.02 41.14 15.74
CA THR A 256 5.74 41.79 15.43
C THR A 256 5.82 43.31 15.27
N SER A 257 7.02 43.86 15.06
CA SER A 257 7.26 45.31 14.92
C SER A 257 7.86 45.66 13.55
N PRO A 258 7.08 45.55 12.46
CA PRO A 258 7.55 45.89 11.12
C PRO A 258 7.92 47.38 10.99
N GLY A 259 8.95 47.66 10.21
CA GLY A 259 9.44 48.99 9.90
C GLY A 259 8.66 49.69 8.78
N SER A 260 9.31 50.67 8.13
CA SER A 260 8.73 51.39 6.99
C SER A 260 8.63 50.47 5.78
N ALA A 261 7.47 50.47 5.10
CA ALA A 261 7.20 49.59 3.95
C ALA A 261 7.32 48.08 4.26
N GLU A 262 7.01 47.68 5.49
CA GLU A 262 7.07 46.30 5.94
C GLU A 262 5.74 45.85 6.57
N PHE A 263 5.55 44.53 6.61
CA PHE A 263 4.49 43.86 7.36
C PHE A 263 5.05 42.65 8.10
N SER A 264 4.41 42.19 9.16
CA SER A 264 4.74 40.94 9.84
C SER A 264 3.51 40.07 9.95
N LEU A 265 3.71 38.75 9.92
CA LEU A 265 2.67 37.76 10.13
C LEU A 265 3.06 36.85 11.29
N THR A 266 2.11 36.58 12.18
CA THR A 266 2.14 35.38 13.04
C THR A 266 0.99 34.45 12.65
N ALA A 267 1.12 33.17 12.96
CA ALA A 267 0.13 32.16 12.63
C ALA A 267 -0.01 31.13 13.76
N ASP A 268 -1.20 30.54 13.86
CA ASP A 268 -1.56 29.53 14.85
C ASP A 268 -2.63 28.63 14.22
N ASP A 269 -2.80 27.42 14.73
CA ASP A 269 -3.89 26.52 14.35
C ASP A 269 -5.18 26.82 15.14
N ASP A 270 -5.15 27.76 16.09
CA ASP A 270 -6.32 28.24 16.84
C ASP A 270 -6.86 29.60 16.33
N ALA A 271 -8.05 29.98 16.81
CA ALA A 271 -8.67 31.28 16.60
C ALA A 271 -8.08 32.40 17.48
N THR A 272 -7.16 32.08 18.39
CA THR A 272 -6.58 33.04 19.34
C THR A 272 -5.11 33.33 19.05
N GLN A 273 -4.65 34.54 19.33
CA GLN A 273 -3.30 34.98 18.98
C GLN A 273 -2.22 34.49 19.97
N ALA A 274 -2.62 33.95 21.13
CA ALA A 274 -1.76 33.86 22.32
C ALA A 274 -0.47 33.07 22.06
N ASP A 275 -0.58 32.00 21.29
CA ASP A 275 0.52 31.06 21.02
C ASP A 275 1.01 31.14 19.56
N SER A 276 0.52 32.14 18.80
CA SER A 276 0.89 32.31 17.40
C SER A 276 2.39 32.52 17.20
N VAL A 277 2.93 31.81 16.21
CA VAL A 277 4.35 31.77 15.87
C VAL A 277 4.67 32.72 14.71
N GLN A 278 5.91 33.20 14.63
CA GLN A 278 6.36 34.07 13.55
C GLN A 278 6.41 33.34 12.20
N VAL A 279 5.71 33.86 11.20
CA VAL A 279 5.77 33.35 9.82
C VAL A 279 7.05 33.83 9.15
N LEU A 280 7.70 32.92 8.42
CA LEU A 280 8.94 33.16 7.68
C LEU A 280 8.70 33.13 6.16
N SER A 281 9.71 33.57 5.40
CA SER A 281 9.72 33.52 3.93
C SER A 281 10.74 32.56 3.32
N ALA A 282 11.86 32.33 4.00
CA ALA A 282 12.92 31.42 3.53
C ALA A 282 12.63 29.94 3.88
N GLY A 283 11.77 29.68 4.86
CA GLY A 283 11.42 28.35 5.35
C GLY A 283 10.00 28.33 5.92
N TYR A 284 9.56 27.14 6.32
CA TYR A 284 8.28 26.95 7.00
C TYR A 284 8.46 27.02 8.52
N THR A 285 7.44 27.52 9.20
CA THR A 285 7.34 27.52 10.67
C THR A 285 6.22 26.59 11.08
N SER A 286 6.46 25.71 12.05
CA SER A 286 5.41 24.87 12.65
C SER A 286 4.41 25.72 13.42
N ILE A 287 3.12 25.55 13.12
CA ILE A 287 2.00 26.16 13.84
C ILE A 287 1.32 25.16 14.77
N ASP A 288 1.41 23.87 14.46
CA ASP A 288 1.04 22.76 15.33
C ASP A 288 2.02 21.59 15.11
N GLU A 289 2.34 20.90 16.20
CA GLU A 289 3.26 19.74 16.26
C GLU A 289 2.61 18.58 17.04
N SER A 290 1.28 18.60 17.18
CA SER A 290 0.52 17.59 17.94
C SER A 290 -0.26 16.61 17.08
N GLY A 291 -0.16 16.75 15.75
CA GLY A 291 -0.82 15.91 14.77
C GLY A 291 -0.49 14.43 14.94
N THR A 292 -1.51 13.58 14.81
CA THR A 292 -1.40 12.11 14.91
C THR A 292 -1.99 11.43 13.69
N GLN A 293 -1.75 10.14 13.52
CA GLN A 293 -2.31 9.38 12.40
C GLN A 293 -3.82 9.60 12.26
N THR A 294 -4.26 9.91 11.04
CA THR A 294 -5.65 10.25 10.76
C THR A 294 -6.45 9.03 10.29
N SER A 295 -7.76 9.22 10.16
CA SER A 295 -8.61 8.33 9.35
C SER A 295 -8.56 8.72 7.86
N GLU A 296 -9.19 7.92 6.99
CA GLU A 296 -9.28 8.19 5.55
C GLU A 296 -10.03 9.50 5.21
N SER A 297 -10.84 10.03 6.13
CA SER A 297 -11.47 11.36 5.95
C SER A 297 -10.56 12.51 6.34
N GLY A 298 -9.42 12.22 6.96
CA GLY A 298 -8.52 13.22 7.55
C GLY A 298 -9.02 13.80 8.87
N ASP A 299 -8.25 14.77 9.35
CA ASP A 299 -8.61 15.68 10.42
C ASP A 299 -8.79 17.09 9.87
N THR A 300 -9.90 17.75 10.21
CA THR A 300 -10.24 19.07 9.70
C THR A 300 -9.92 20.12 10.75
N GLN A 301 -8.81 20.83 10.54
CA GLN A 301 -8.50 22.01 11.32
C GLN A 301 -9.28 23.20 10.76
N ALA A 302 -10.21 23.72 11.57
CA ALA A 302 -11.09 24.81 11.15
C ALA A 302 -10.41 26.18 11.16
N ASN A 303 -9.36 26.35 11.98
CA ASN A 303 -8.87 27.67 12.39
C ASN A 303 -7.36 27.89 12.18
N ASN A 304 -6.83 27.64 10.98
CA ASN A 304 -5.48 28.13 10.66
C ASN A 304 -5.54 29.67 10.51
N THR A 305 -5.25 30.39 11.58
CA THR A 305 -5.44 31.84 11.64
C THR A 305 -4.10 32.56 11.54
N MET A 306 -4.08 33.67 10.83
CA MET A 306 -2.91 34.57 10.79
C MET A 306 -3.26 35.92 11.40
N TRP A 307 -2.26 36.58 11.95
CA TRP A 307 -2.37 37.94 12.45
C TRP A 307 -1.37 38.85 11.75
N LEU A 308 -1.85 39.99 11.28
CA LEU A 308 -1.08 40.99 10.56
C LEU A 308 -0.66 42.14 11.48
N TRP A 309 0.61 42.50 11.38
CA TRP A 309 1.15 43.77 11.82
C TRP A 309 1.61 44.54 10.61
N LEU A 310 1.33 45.84 10.58
CA LEU A 310 1.64 46.68 9.44
C LEU A 310 2.53 47.83 9.87
N GLY A 311 3.57 48.12 9.09
CA GLY A 311 4.43 49.28 9.28
C GLY A 311 3.64 50.58 9.40
N SER A 312 4.13 51.52 10.19
CA SER A 312 3.44 52.81 10.41
C SER A 312 3.66 53.84 9.29
N THR A 313 4.61 53.59 8.38
CA THR A 313 5.00 54.51 7.30
C THR A 313 5.45 53.73 6.05
N GLY A 314 5.60 54.44 4.93
CA GLY A 314 6.18 53.89 3.69
C GLY A 314 5.25 52.99 2.87
N ILE A 315 3.98 52.89 3.24
CA ILE A 315 2.99 52.02 2.58
C ILE A 315 1.92 52.91 1.93
N ILE A 316 1.65 52.66 0.65
CA ILE A 316 0.65 53.40 -0.13
C ILE A 316 -0.72 52.79 0.17
N PRO A 317 -1.79 53.59 0.35
CA PRO A 317 -3.14 53.04 0.54
C PRO A 317 -3.64 52.32 -0.71
N GLU A 318 -3.58 51.00 -0.71
CA GLU A 318 -4.10 50.10 -1.75
C GLU A 318 -4.24 48.67 -1.21
N GLU A 319 -4.72 47.75 -2.05
CA GLU A 319 -4.73 46.32 -1.73
C GLU A 319 -3.36 45.72 -2.04
N TYR A 320 -2.78 45.00 -1.08
CA TYR A 320 -1.55 44.22 -1.26
C TYR A 320 -1.88 42.73 -1.26
N GLN A 321 -1.31 41.99 -2.21
CA GLN A 321 -1.48 40.53 -2.30
C GLN A 321 -0.15 39.81 -2.31
N GLY A 322 -0.13 38.64 -1.69
CA GLY A 322 0.94 37.67 -1.80
C GLY A 322 0.41 36.27 -1.47
N THR A 323 1.31 35.29 -1.52
CA THR A 323 0.97 33.88 -1.32
C THR A 323 1.35 33.45 0.09
N ILE A 324 0.42 32.77 0.75
CA ILE A 324 0.68 31.99 1.96
C ILE A 324 0.63 30.52 1.55
N ASN A 325 1.64 29.76 1.96
CA ASN A 325 1.75 28.34 1.65
C ASN A 325 1.66 27.55 2.96
N TYR A 326 0.80 26.54 2.96
CA TYR A 326 0.67 25.56 4.02
C TYR A 326 1.33 24.26 3.57
N GLN A 327 1.91 23.52 4.51
CA GLN A 327 2.38 22.15 4.28
C GLN A 327 2.16 21.32 5.54
N ILE A 328 2.19 20.01 5.32
CA ILE A 328 2.24 18.99 6.36
C ILE A 328 3.54 18.21 6.18
N ILE A 329 4.23 17.89 7.27
CA ILE A 329 5.45 17.10 7.27
C ILE A 329 5.39 15.99 8.32
N ASN A 330 6.32 15.03 8.25
CA ASN A 330 6.46 14.01 9.30
C ASN A 330 6.75 14.69 10.63
N GLY A 331 5.95 14.33 11.64
CA GLY A 331 5.98 14.94 12.97
C GLY A 331 7.22 14.55 13.75
N SER A 332 7.54 15.39 14.74
CA SER A 332 8.72 15.21 15.61
C SER A 332 8.48 14.42 16.88
#